data_AF-A0A962H644-F1
#
_entry.id   AF-A0A962H644-F1
#
_cell.length_a   1.000
_cell.length_b   1.000
_cell.length_c   1.000
_cell.angle_alpha   90.00
_cell.angle_beta   90.00
_cell.angle_gamma   90.00
#
_symmetry.space_group_name_H-M   'P 1'
#
loop_
_entity.id
_entity.type
_entity.pdbx_description
1 polymer ?
#
loop_
_entity_poly.entity_id
_entity_poly.type
_entity_poly.pdbx_seq_one_letter_code
_entity_poly.pdbx_strand_id
1 'polypeptide(L)'
;MKSAWIMALAFTAGATALAEPTLEVTELGADQFRLDLLTDQTTDVALAQQSLLPTAQRLCAGKQIEWGRYEFETIEPAPGAPTAATELKLRQWLACVVAVAASAADEIVLAPHDDQAVERLSLQFLSRRDAGDFEKAHAMLAPSMRALVDLERWTESARDLLSRVGPVSGRRIKKITWYDNPPNAPSPGTYAAADYEQEAAGARIYCGYLIWAVSSQGEYGVIREEVNLVEDAVAHQMDPAQLQATADQLGCALQPGPAS
;
A
#
# COMPACT_ATOMS: atom_id res chain seq x y z
N MET A 1 62.18 -13.15 -43.96
CA MET A 1 61.55 -11.82 -44.17
C MET A 1 60.13 -11.89 -43.68
N LYS A 2 59.68 -10.81 -43.03
CA LYS A 2 58.47 -10.67 -42.21
C LYS A 2 57.21 -10.61 -43.08
N SER A 3 56.13 -11.27 -42.66
CA SER A 3 54.76 -10.88 -43.02
C SER A 3 53.84 -11.04 -41.80
N ALA A 4 53.18 -9.93 -41.49
CA ALA A 4 52.29 -9.70 -40.36
C ALA A 4 50.92 -10.37 -40.55
N TRP A 5 50.32 -10.80 -39.45
CA TRP A 5 48.89 -11.12 -39.37
C TRP A 5 48.22 -10.15 -38.40
N ILE A 6 47.24 -9.41 -38.91
CA ILE A 6 46.30 -8.57 -38.15
C ILE A 6 45.28 -9.52 -37.53
N MET A 7 45.21 -9.56 -36.20
CA MET A 7 44.14 -10.26 -35.48
C MET A 7 43.14 -9.20 -35.02
N ALA A 8 41.99 -9.14 -35.70
CA ALA A 8 40.86 -8.34 -35.27
C ALA A 8 40.16 -9.05 -34.10
N LEU A 9 40.22 -8.46 -32.91
CA LEU A 9 39.40 -8.87 -31.76
C LEU A 9 38.00 -8.28 -31.94
N ALA A 10 37.03 -9.17 -32.19
CA ALA A 10 35.62 -8.83 -32.06
C ALA A 10 35.27 -8.77 -30.57
N PHE A 11 34.99 -7.57 -30.06
CA PHE A 11 34.32 -7.39 -28.78
C PHE A 11 32.82 -7.64 -28.99
N THR A 12 32.31 -8.79 -28.56
CA THR A 12 30.87 -8.97 -28.35
C THR A 12 30.50 -8.33 -27.02
N ALA A 13 29.89 -7.14 -27.08
CA ALA A 13 29.22 -6.54 -25.94
C ALA A 13 27.98 -7.39 -25.60
N GLY A 14 28.02 -8.11 -24.48
CA GLY A 14 26.83 -8.73 -23.93
C GLY A 14 25.93 -7.67 -23.31
N ALA A 15 24.81 -7.35 -23.97
CA ALA A 15 23.71 -6.66 -23.32
C ALA A 15 23.09 -7.64 -22.32
N THR A 16 23.19 -7.35 -21.02
CA THR A 16 22.35 -7.99 -20.01
C THR A 16 20.91 -7.59 -20.31
N ALA A 17 20.13 -8.54 -20.82
CA ALA A 17 18.69 -8.36 -20.97
C ALA A 17 18.08 -8.06 -19.59
N LEU A 18 17.32 -6.97 -19.50
CA LEU A 18 16.48 -6.67 -18.35
C LEU A 18 15.50 -7.84 -18.17
N ALA A 19 15.30 -8.30 -16.93
CA ALA A 19 14.39 -9.40 -16.65
C ALA A 19 12.95 -8.91 -16.94
N GLU A 20 12.17 -9.69 -17.71
CA GLU A 20 10.77 -9.36 -17.90
C GLU A 20 10.00 -9.57 -16.59
N PRO A 21 9.00 -8.72 -16.29
CA PRO A 21 8.16 -8.91 -15.11
C PRO A 21 7.49 -10.28 -15.16
N THR A 22 7.59 -11.01 -14.06
CA THR A 22 6.99 -12.35 -13.94
C THR A 22 5.60 -12.20 -13.33
N LEU A 23 4.57 -12.68 -14.03
CA LEU A 23 3.19 -12.65 -13.57
C LEU A 23 2.63 -14.07 -13.52
N GLU A 24 2.35 -14.56 -12.31
CA GLU A 24 1.68 -15.85 -12.08
C GLU A 24 0.20 -15.64 -11.77
N VAL A 25 -0.63 -16.56 -12.24
CA VAL A 25 -2.09 -16.54 -12.01
C VAL A 25 -2.48 -17.84 -11.30
N THR A 26 -3.13 -17.70 -10.14
CA THR A 26 -3.70 -18.82 -9.39
C THR A 26 -5.22 -18.70 -9.39
N GLU A 27 -5.92 -19.75 -9.83
CA GLU A 27 -7.38 -19.87 -9.70
C GLU A 27 -7.72 -20.32 -8.27
N LEU A 28 -8.55 -19.54 -7.57
CA LEU A 28 -8.96 -19.81 -6.19
C LEU A 28 -10.37 -20.42 -6.09
N GLY A 29 -11.14 -20.31 -7.17
CA GLY A 29 -12.51 -20.79 -7.29
C GLY A 29 -13.13 -20.27 -8.57
N ALA A 30 -14.40 -20.61 -8.79
CA ALA A 30 -15.15 -20.08 -9.94
C ALA A 30 -15.14 -18.54 -9.89
N ASP A 31 -14.62 -17.92 -10.94
CA ASP A 31 -14.51 -16.47 -11.07
C ASP A 31 -13.65 -15.78 -9.98
N GLN A 32 -12.75 -16.49 -9.30
CA GLN A 32 -11.86 -15.92 -8.29
C GLN A 32 -10.40 -16.23 -8.60
N PHE A 33 -9.56 -15.20 -8.61
CA PHE A 33 -8.16 -15.31 -9.02
C PHE A 33 -7.23 -14.57 -8.06
N ARG A 34 -5.98 -15.03 -8.03
CA ARG A 34 -4.85 -14.32 -7.44
C ARG A 34 -3.78 -14.11 -8.50
N LEU A 35 -3.29 -12.89 -8.59
CA LEU A 35 -2.21 -12.47 -9.47
C LEU A 35 -0.98 -12.20 -8.61
N ASP A 36 0.10 -12.95 -8.82
CA ASP A 36 1.38 -12.75 -8.17
C ASP A 36 2.36 -12.12 -9.20
N LEU A 37 2.65 -10.84 -9.05
CA LEU A 37 3.57 -10.07 -9.87
C LEU A 37 4.91 -9.90 -9.15
N LEU A 38 5.99 -10.24 -9.84
CA LEU A 38 7.37 -9.91 -9.48
C LEU A 38 7.94 -9.01 -10.57
N THR A 39 8.38 -7.80 -10.20
CA THR A 39 8.89 -6.81 -11.16
C THR A 39 10.05 -6.00 -10.58
N ASP A 40 11.02 -5.66 -11.41
CA ASP A 40 12.11 -4.73 -11.11
C ASP A 40 11.87 -3.32 -11.72
N GLN A 41 10.78 -3.16 -12.48
CA GLN A 41 10.50 -1.96 -13.26
C GLN A 41 9.94 -0.82 -12.41
N THR A 42 9.35 -1.12 -11.25
CA THR A 42 8.78 -0.14 -10.35
C THR A 42 8.65 -0.71 -8.93
N THR A 43 8.79 0.15 -7.93
CA THR A 43 8.40 -0.10 -6.54
C THR A 43 7.07 0.57 -6.19
N ASP A 44 6.48 1.31 -7.14
CA ASP A 44 5.16 1.94 -6.99
C ASP A 44 4.06 0.88 -7.14
N VAL A 45 3.39 0.59 -6.02
CA VAL A 45 2.32 -0.38 -5.94
C VAL A 45 1.13 -0.02 -6.84
N ALA A 46 0.79 1.26 -6.97
CA ALA A 46 -0.35 1.69 -7.79
C ALA A 46 -0.06 1.48 -9.28
N LEU A 47 1.16 1.80 -9.73
CA LEU A 47 1.59 1.52 -11.09
C LEU A 47 1.63 0.01 -11.36
N ALA A 48 2.12 -0.77 -10.41
CA ALA A 48 2.14 -2.22 -10.49
C ALA A 48 0.73 -2.82 -10.56
N GLN A 49 -0.21 -2.35 -9.74
CA GLN A 49 -1.63 -2.76 -9.81
C GLN A 49 -2.26 -2.40 -11.17
N GLN A 50 -1.97 -1.21 -11.69
CA GLN A 50 -2.44 -0.81 -13.02
C GLN A 50 -1.94 -1.76 -14.12
N SER A 51 -0.72 -2.27 -13.99
CA SER A 51 -0.16 -3.25 -14.92
C SER A 51 -0.89 -4.60 -14.93
N LEU A 52 -1.65 -4.92 -13.88
CA LEU A 52 -2.44 -6.15 -13.78
C LEU A 52 -3.75 -6.09 -14.58
N LEU A 53 -4.23 -4.89 -14.91
CA LEU A 53 -5.54 -4.69 -15.53
C LEU A 53 -5.74 -5.48 -16.85
N PRO A 54 -4.78 -5.52 -17.80
CA PRO A 54 -4.96 -6.31 -19.02
C PRO A 54 -5.11 -7.82 -18.77
N THR A 55 -4.45 -8.35 -17.73
CA THR A 55 -4.60 -9.76 -17.35
C THR A 55 -5.94 -10.01 -16.68
N ALA A 56 -6.37 -9.14 -15.76
CA ALA A 56 -7.68 -9.21 -15.13
C ALA A 56 -8.84 -9.13 -16.16
N GLN A 57 -8.74 -8.24 -17.16
CA GLN A 57 -9.72 -8.13 -18.23
C GLN A 57 -9.85 -9.42 -19.06
N ARG A 58 -8.73 -10.09 -19.34
CA ARG A 58 -8.73 -11.40 -20.00
C ARG A 58 -9.35 -12.49 -19.14
N LEU A 59 -9.00 -12.54 -17.85
CA LEU A 59 -9.52 -13.54 -16.91
C LEU A 59 -11.03 -13.40 -16.71
N CYS A 60 -11.53 -12.17 -16.61
CA CYS A 60 -12.96 -11.94 -16.39
C CYS A 60 -13.82 -12.06 -17.65
N ALA A 61 -13.25 -12.20 -18.85
CA ALA A 61 -13.99 -12.49 -20.08
C ALA A 61 -15.25 -11.60 -20.30
N GLY A 62 -15.14 -10.31 -19.99
CA GLY A 62 -16.24 -9.34 -20.10
C GLY A 62 -17.15 -9.22 -18.87
N LYS A 63 -16.94 -10.03 -17.83
CA LYS A 63 -17.45 -9.77 -16.47
C LYS A 63 -16.75 -8.55 -15.87
N GLN A 64 -17.39 -7.93 -14.89
CA GLN A 64 -16.81 -6.82 -14.14
C GLN A 64 -15.70 -7.36 -13.23
N ILE A 65 -14.56 -6.66 -13.22
CA ILE A 65 -13.44 -6.96 -12.32
C ILE A 65 -13.74 -6.30 -10.98
N GLU A 66 -13.80 -7.10 -9.93
CA GLU A 66 -13.83 -6.63 -8.55
C GLU A 66 -12.45 -6.88 -7.94
N TRP A 67 -11.66 -5.82 -7.78
CA TRP A 67 -10.35 -5.91 -7.14
C TRP A 67 -10.54 -6.20 -5.65
N GLY A 68 -9.91 -7.27 -5.19
CA GLY A 68 -9.90 -7.67 -3.78
C GLY A 68 -8.67 -7.15 -3.04
N ARG A 69 -8.31 -7.89 -1.99
CA ARG A 69 -7.08 -7.69 -1.20
C ARG A 69 -5.85 -7.60 -2.10
N TYR A 70 -4.82 -6.90 -1.61
CA TYR A 70 -3.47 -7.10 -2.10
C TYR A 70 -2.45 -7.13 -0.95
N GLU A 71 -1.29 -7.71 -1.23
CA GLU A 71 -0.10 -7.73 -0.39
C GLU A 71 1.07 -7.30 -1.24
N PHE A 72 2.06 -6.62 -0.66
CA PHE A 72 3.29 -6.33 -1.39
C PHE A 72 4.52 -6.37 -0.48
N GLU A 73 5.67 -6.61 -1.11
CA GLU A 73 7.00 -6.51 -0.53
C GLU A 73 7.86 -5.73 -1.51
N THR A 74 8.51 -4.66 -1.06
CA THR A 74 9.48 -3.91 -1.85
C THR A 74 10.88 -4.09 -1.29
N ILE A 75 11.85 -4.26 -2.18
CA ILE A 75 13.26 -4.17 -1.89
C ILE A 75 13.77 -2.93 -2.62
N GLU A 76 14.26 -1.96 -1.86
CA GLU A 76 14.86 -0.75 -2.40
C GLU A 76 16.32 -0.62 -1.94
N PRO A 77 17.23 -0.22 -2.83
CA PRO A 77 18.59 0.11 -2.43
C PRO A 77 18.57 1.25 -1.40
N ALA A 78 19.37 1.09 -0.35
CA ALA A 78 19.62 2.18 0.57
C ALA A 78 20.18 3.41 -0.19
N PRO A 79 19.84 4.64 0.23
CA PRO A 79 20.42 5.85 -0.36
C PRO A 79 21.94 5.79 -0.40
N GLY A 80 22.53 5.91 -1.60
CA GLY A 80 23.98 5.87 -1.82
C GLY A 80 24.60 4.48 -2.02
N ALA A 81 23.81 3.39 -1.99
CA ALA A 81 24.30 2.06 -2.31
C ALA A 81 24.51 1.92 -3.84
N PRO A 82 25.73 1.59 -4.32
CA PRO A 82 25.92 1.28 -5.71
C PRO A 82 25.28 -0.09 -6.01
N THR A 83 24.42 -0.16 -7.03
CA THR A 83 24.01 -1.40 -7.73
C THR A 83 23.13 -2.41 -6.99
N ALA A 84 22.25 -2.02 -6.07
CA ALA A 84 21.15 -2.93 -5.66
C ALA A 84 19.95 -2.75 -6.62
N ALA A 85 19.39 -3.87 -7.08
CA ALA A 85 18.18 -3.87 -7.90
C ALA A 85 16.97 -3.53 -7.03
N THR A 86 16.08 -2.70 -7.55
CA THR A 86 14.74 -2.51 -7.00
C THR A 86 13.91 -3.73 -7.36
N GLU A 87 13.14 -4.25 -6.40
CA GLU A 87 12.23 -5.37 -6.62
C GLU A 87 10.90 -5.08 -5.93
N LEU A 88 9.80 -5.38 -6.60
CA LEU A 88 8.45 -5.38 -6.05
C LEU A 88 7.83 -6.75 -6.27
N LYS A 89 7.39 -7.37 -5.19
CA LYS A 89 6.45 -8.49 -5.19
C LYS A 89 5.09 -7.93 -4.85
N LEU A 90 4.12 -8.09 -5.74
CA LEU A 90 2.73 -7.70 -5.53
C LEU A 90 1.84 -8.92 -5.71
N ARG A 91 1.01 -9.22 -4.72
CA ARG A 91 -0.03 -10.24 -4.79
C ARG A 91 -1.38 -9.58 -4.74
N GLN A 92 -2.20 -9.72 -5.78
CA GLN A 92 -3.50 -9.08 -5.92
C GLN A 92 -4.59 -10.12 -6.13
N TRP A 93 -5.63 -10.08 -5.32
CA TRP A 93 -6.83 -10.91 -5.49
C TRP A 93 -7.85 -10.17 -6.33
N LEU A 94 -8.65 -10.91 -7.11
CA LEU A 94 -9.78 -10.36 -7.83
C LEU A 94 -10.91 -11.39 -7.97
N ALA A 95 -12.13 -10.88 -8.12
CA ALA A 95 -13.29 -11.65 -8.50
C ALA A 95 -13.87 -11.12 -9.82
N CYS A 96 -14.44 -12.01 -10.62
CA CYS A 96 -15.12 -11.70 -11.88
C CYS A 96 -16.62 -11.79 -11.68
N VAL A 97 -17.25 -10.67 -11.37
CA VAL A 97 -18.68 -10.64 -11.07
C VAL A 97 -19.47 -10.34 -12.33
N VAL A 98 -20.64 -10.97 -12.48
CA VAL A 98 -21.58 -10.58 -13.55
C VAL A 98 -21.80 -9.08 -13.38
N ALA A 99 -21.54 -8.32 -14.45
CA ALA A 99 -21.85 -6.91 -14.47
C ALA A 99 -23.35 -6.79 -14.22
N VAL A 100 -23.72 -6.49 -12.97
CA VAL A 100 -25.06 -6.02 -12.69
C VAL A 100 -25.11 -4.73 -13.46
N ALA A 101 -26.00 -4.65 -14.46
CA ALA A 101 -26.22 -3.40 -15.18
C ALA A 101 -26.29 -2.33 -14.11
N ALA A 102 -25.32 -1.40 -14.13
CA ALA A 102 -25.33 -0.27 -13.22
C ALA A 102 -26.77 0.23 -13.25
N SER A 103 -27.46 0.23 -12.10
CA SER A 103 -28.77 0.88 -12.04
C SER A 103 -28.56 2.22 -12.72
N ALA A 104 -29.38 2.48 -13.75
CA ALA A 104 -29.21 3.60 -14.66
C ALA A 104 -28.71 4.81 -13.87
N ALA A 105 -27.43 5.17 -14.07
CA ALA A 105 -26.64 6.08 -13.26
C ALA A 105 -27.49 6.75 -12.16
N ASP A 106 -27.63 6.11 -11.00
CA ASP A 106 -28.06 6.87 -9.84
C ASP A 106 -27.04 8.01 -9.76
N GLU A 107 -27.56 9.24 -9.82
CA GLU A 107 -26.76 10.45 -9.74
C GLU A 107 -25.74 10.24 -8.63
N ILE A 108 -24.44 10.39 -8.92
CA ILE A 108 -23.40 10.17 -7.92
C ILE A 108 -23.62 11.20 -6.82
N VAL A 109 -24.27 10.77 -5.74
CA VAL A 109 -24.53 11.62 -4.59
C VAL A 109 -23.24 11.69 -3.80
N LEU A 110 -22.52 12.79 -3.97
CA LEU A 110 -21.32 13.09 -3.20
C LEU A 110 -21.72 13.46 -1.78
N ALA A 111 -20.99 12.90 -0.81
CA ALA A 111 -21.15 13.26 0.58
C ALA A 111 -20.48 14.63 0.84
N PRO A 112 -21.01 15.44 1.76
CA PRO A 112 -20.33 16.67 2.16
C PRO A 112 -18.97 16.35 2.79
N HIS A 113 -17.98 17.21 2.53
CA HIS A 113 -16.67 17.11 3.16
C HIS A 113 -16.76 17.59 4.62
N ASP A 114 -16.30 16.75 5.55
CA ASP A 114 -16.29 17.02 6.99
C ASP A 114 -14.96 16.58 7.60
N ASP A 115 -14.00 17.51 7.64
CA ASP A 115 -12.67 17.28 8.19
C ASP A 115 -12.72 16.88 9.67
N GLN A 116 -13.65 17.42 10.45
CA GLN A 116 -13.75 17.14 11.88
C GLN A 116 -14.22 15.70 12.13
N ALA A 117 -15.14 15.20 11.31
CA ALA A 117 -15.55 13.81 11.36
C ALA A 117 -14.39 12.88 10.99
N VAL A 118 -13.68 13.16 9.90
CA VAL A 118 -12.55 12.35 9.44
C VAL A 118 -11.42 12.33 10.46
N GLU A 119 -11.06 13.48 11.04
CA GLU A 119 -10.03 13.57 12.08
C GLU A 119 -10.42 12.73 13.31
N ARG A 120 -11.62 12.96 13.85
CA ARG A 120 -12.13 12.25 15.03
C ARG A 120 -12.20 10.74 14.81
N LEU A 121 -12.70 10.30 13.65
CA LEU A 121 -12.82 8.88 13.33
C LEU A 121 -11.45 8.23 13.10
N SER A 122 -10.51 8.92 12.47
CA SER A 122 -9.13 8.46 12.29
C SER A 122 -8.44 8.25 13.64
N LEU A 123 -8.53 9.23 14.54
CA LEU A 123 -7.98 9.11 15.89
C LEU A 123 -8.66 7.97 16.67
N GLN A 124 -9.98 7.80 16.52
CA GLN A 124 -10.71 6.72 17.17
C GLN A 124 -10.29 5.33 16.65
N PHE A 125 -10.20 5.14 15.34
CA PHE A 125 -9.78 3.87 14.72
C PHE A 125 -8.39 3.48 15.21
N LEU A 126 -7.42 4.40 15.08
CA LEU A 126 -6.04 4.13 15.44
C LEU A 126 -5.90 3.88 16.96
N SER A 127 -6.58 4.67 17.81
CA SER A 127 -6.51 4.48 19.27
C SER A 127 -7.12 3.14 19.71
N ARG A 128 -8.19 2.68 19.05
CA ARG A 128 -8.77 1.36 19.32
C ARG A 128 -7.80 0.24 18.94
N ARG A 129 -7.16 0.35 17.77
CA ARG A 129 -6.14 -0.61 17.32
C ARG A 129 -5.02 -0.72 18.35
N ASP A 130 -4.44 0.40 18.79
CA ASP A 130 -3.29 0.34 19.71
C ASP A 130 -3.67 -0.08 21.13
N ALA A 131 -4.91 0.20 21.56
CA ALA A 131 -5.41 -0.27 22.85
C ALA A 131 -5.75 -1.78 22.86
N GLY A 132 -5.62 -2.47 21.73
CA GLY A 132 -6.01 -3.88 21.58
C GLY A 132 -7.52 -4.09 21.46
N ASP A 133 -8.30 -3.02 21.27
CA ASP A 133 -9.74 -3.02 21.03
C ASP A 133 -10.04 -3.44 19.56
N PHE A 134 -9.44 -4.54 19.11
CA PHE A 134 -9.35 -4.92 17.70
C PHE A 134 -10.71 -5.13 17.04
N GLU A 135 -11.68 -5.74 17.75
CA GLU A 135 -13.05 -5.90 17.25
C GLU A 135 -13.69 -4.56 16.88
N LYS A 136 -13.51 -3.54 17.74
CA LYS A 136 -14.10 -2.23 17.52
C LYS A 136 -13.35 -1.46 16.43
N ALA A 137 -12.04 -1.62 16.31
CA ALA A 137 -11.27 -1.04 15.21
C ALA A 137 -11.65 -1.68 13.86
N HIS A 138 -11.70 -3.02 13.81
CA HIS A 138 -12.13 -3.78 12.62
C HIS A 138 -13.56 -3.43 12.20
N ALA A 139 -14.46 -3.20 13.17
CA ALA A 139 -15.82 -2.73 12.89
C ALA A 139 -15.88 -1.34 12.23
N MET A 140 -14.82 -0.55 12.23
CA MET A 140 -14.75 0.74 11.51
C MET A 140 -14.25 0.58 10.06
N LEU A 141 -13.80 -0.60 9.66
CA LEU A 141 -13.53 -0.90 8.26
C LEU A 141 -14.84 -0.89 7.46
N ALA A 142 -14.75 -0.46 6.21
CA ALA A 142 -15.87 -0.53 5.28
C ALA A 142 -16.35 -1.98 5.12
N PRO A 143 -17.64 -2.22 4.80
CA PRO A 143 -18.15 -3.58 4.59
C PRO A 143 -17.35 -4.38 3.56
N SER A 144 -16.94 -3.76 2.46
CA SER A 144 -16.09 -4.36 1.44
C SER A 144 -14.75 -4.83 2.01
N MET A 145 -14.13 -4.05 2.89
CA MET A 145 -12.86 -4.44 3.52
C MET A 145 -13.04 -5.55 4.56
N ARG A 146 -14.11 -5.52 5.36
CA ARG A 146 -14.38 -6.60 6.33
C ARG A 146 -14.68 -7.94 5.65
N ALA A 147 -15.21 -7.91 4.42
CA ALA A 147 -15.39 -9.11 3.61
C ALA A 147 -14.05 -9.68 3.09
N LEU A 148 -13.04 -8.83 2.90
CA LEU A 148 -11.73 -9.20 2.35
C LEU A 148 -10.69 -9.58 3.43
N VAL A 149 -10.80 -8.99 4.61
CA VAL A 149 -9.87 -9.23 5.73
C VAL A 149 -10.68 -9.65 6.95
N ASP A 150 -10.60 -10.93 7.29
CA ASP A 150 -11.23 -11.45 8.50
C ASP A 150 -10.59 -10.86 9.77
N LEU A 151 -11.39 -10.78 10.84
CA LEU A 151 -11.00 -10.16 12.10
C LEU A 151 -9.76 -10.81 12.72
N GLU A 152 -9.64 -12.13 12.64
CA GLU A 152 -8.54 -12.88 13.27
C GLU A 152 -7.21 -12.49 12.64
N ARG A 153 -7.11 -12.58 11.30
CA ARG A 153 -5.90 -12.18 10.57
C ARG A 153 -5.56 -10.71 10.73
N TRP A 154 -6.57 -9.83 10.66
CA TRP A 154 -6.34 -8.40 10.87
C TRP A 154 -5.78 -8.14 12.28
N THR A 155 -6.31 -8.83 13.28
CA THR A 155 -5.86 -8.74 14.67
C THR A 155 -4.42 -9.24 14.83
N GLU A 156 -4.04 -10.34 14.18
CA GLU A 156 -2.67 -10.85 14.20
C GLU A 156 -1.69 -9.83 13.63
N SER A 157 -1.98 -9.25 12.46
CA SER A 157 -1.14 -8.20 11.87
C SER A 157 -1.04 -6.96 12.75
N ALA A 158 -2.14 -6.54 13.38
CA ALA A 158 -2.14 -5.41 14.30
C ALA A 158 -1.31 -5.69 15.57
N ARG A 159 -1.40 -6.91 16.12
CA ARG A 159 -0.57 -7.33 17.27
C ARG A 159 0.91 -7.39 16.92
N ASP A 160 1.26 -7.93 15.75
CA ASP A 160 2.64 -7.95 15.27
C ASP A 160 3.23 -6.53 15.23
N LEU A 161 2.52 -5.59 14.57
CA LEU A 161 2.94 -4.19 14.51
C LEU A 161 3.15 -3.60 15.91
N LEU A 162 2.17 -3.76 16.82
CA LEU A 162 2.26 -3.22 18.18
C LEU A 162 3.39 -3.85 19.00
N SER A 163 3.70 -5.13 18.76
CA SER A 163 4.81 -5.81 19.43
C SER A 163 6.18 -5.26 19.03
N ARG A 164 6.31 -4.73 17.80
CA ARG A 164 7.53 -4.15 17.27
C ARG A 164 7.75 -2.70 17.72
N VAL A 165 6.68 -1.90 17.75
CA VAL A 165 6.78 -0.45 18.04
C VAL A 165 6.59 -0.09 19.52
N GLY A 166 5.99 -0.98 20.31
CA GLY A 166 5.68 -0.72 21.71
C GLY A 166 4.56 0.32 21.90
N PRO A 167 4.43 0.92 23.10
CA PRO A 167 3.37 1.88 23.41
C PRO A 167 3.46 3.15 22.55
N VAL A 168 2.30 3.58 22.04
CA VAL A 168 2.14 4.86 21.34
C VAL A 168 1.94 5.98 22.37
N SER A 169 2.78 7.02 22.31
CA SER A 169 2.76 8.17 23.23
C SER A 169 2.16 9.43 22.62
N GLY A 170 2.07 9.51 21.29
CA GLY A 170 1.59 10.68 20.58
C GLY A 170 1.01 10.32 19.22
N ARG A 171 -0.01 11.07 18.79
CA ARG A 171 -0.61 10.94 17.46
C ARG A 171 -1.19 12.27 17.02
N ARG A 172 -1.02 12.59 15.74
CA ARG A 172 -1.67 13.74 15.10
C ARG A 172 -2.07 13.43 13.67
N ILE A 173 -3.23 13.94 13.26
CA ILE A 173 -3.59 14.02 11.85
C ILE A 173 -2.91 15.27 11.27
N LYS A 174 -2.21 15.10 10.15
CA LYS A 174 -1.38 16.13 9.52
C LYS A 174 -2.12 16.86 8.43
N LYS A 175 -2.89 16.10 7.65
CA LYS A 175 -3.59 16.59 6.48
C LYS A 175 -4.79 15.69 6.22
N ILE A 176 -5.86 16.32 5.74
CA ILE A 176 -7.01 15.63 5.17
C ILE A 176 -7.13 16.07 3.72
N THR A 177 -7.25 15.11 2.80
CA THR A 177 -7.43 15.35 1.37
C THR A 177 -8.68 14.64 0.90
N TRP A 178 -9.60 15.37 0.26
CA TRP A 178 -10.84 14.83 -0.26
C TRP A 178 -10.75 14.51 -1.75
N TYR A 179 -11.44 13.43 -2.15
CA TYR A 179 -11.55 12.97 -3.52
C TYR A 179 -13.00 12.66 -3.83
N ASP A 180 -13.56 13.36 -4.80
CA ASP A 180 -14.90 13.08 -5.32
C ASP A 180 -14.78 12.21 -6.57
N ASN A 181 -15.26 10.98 -6.45
CA ASN A 181 -15.30 9.96 -7.49
C ASN A 181 -13.95 9.77 -8.23
N PRO A 182 -12.85 9.45 -7.52
CA PRO A 182 -11.57 9.27 -8.18
C PRO A 182 -11.61 8.06 -9.14
N PRO A 183 -10.89 8.11 -10.28
CA PRO A 183 -11.04 7.14 -11.37
C PRO A 183 -10.68 5.70 -11.02
N ASN A 184 -9.92 5.49 -9.94
CA ASN A 184 -9.47 4.17 -9.47
C ASN A 184 -10.12 3.76 -8.14
N ALA A 185 -11.20 4.42 -7.73
CA ALA A 185 -11.91 4.07 -6.52
C ALA A 185 -12.59 2.68 -6.65
N PRO A 186 -12.69 1.89 -5.57
CA PRO A 186 -13.42 0.62 -5.59
C PRO A 186 -14.91 0.78 -5.96
N SER A 187 -15.49 1.94 -5.65
CA SER A 187 -16.86 2.32 -6.01
C SER A 187 -16.98 3.83 -6.27
N PRO A 188 -17.99 4.30 -7.02
CA PRO A 188 -18.28 5.73 -7.09
C PRO A 188 -18.61 6.30 -5.71
N GLY A 189 -18.18 7.54 -5.43
CA GLY A 189 -18.50 8.22 -4.16
C GLY A 189 -17.42 9.19 -3.69
N THR A 190 -17.58 9.66 -2.46
CA THR A 190 -16.64 10.59 -1.80
C THR A 190 -15.67 9.82 -0.92
N TYR A 191 -14.40 10.21 -0.98
CA TYR A 191 -13.31 9.61 -0.21
C TYR A 191 -12.48 10.67 0.50
N ALA A 192 -11.95 10.33 1.67
CA ALA A 192 -11.02 11.20 2.41
C ALA A 192 -9.76 10.43 2.80
N ALA A 193 -8.60 10.94 2.40
CA ALA A 193 -7.31 10.48 2.92
C ALA A 193 -6.94 11.32 4.15
N ALA A 194 -6.60 10.66 5.26
CA ALA A 194 -6.12 11.28 6.50
C ALA A 194 -4.68 10.85 6.76
N ASP A 195 -3.73 11.73 6.45
CA ASP A 195 -2.31 11.52 6.70
C ASP A 195 -2.02 11.73 8.19
N TYR A 196 -1.26 10.84 8.81
CA TYR A 196 -0.98 10.90 10.25
C TYR A 196 0.49 10.64 10.57
N GLU A 197 0.89 11.16 11.73
CA GLU A 197 2.17 10.85 12.38
C GLU A 197 1.90 10.28 13.77
N GLN A 198 2.74 9.35 14.18
CA GLN A 198 2.67 8.66 15.47
C GLN A 198 4.04 8.66 16.15
N GLU A 199 4.00 8.76 17.47
CA GLU A 199 5.17 8.64 18.33
C GLU A 199 5.02 7.34 19.13
N ALA A 200 6.02 6.48 19.07
CA ALA A 200 6.03 5.21 19.79
C ALA A 200 7.45 4.91 20.29
N ALA A 201 7.55 4.14 21.38
CA ALA A 201 8.82 3.94 22.09
C ALA A 201 9.89 3.20 21.28
N GLY A 202 9.51 2.37 20.31
CA GLY A 202 10.42 1.57 19.49
C GLY A 202 10.56 2.05 18.04
N ALA A 203 10.13 3.28 17.72
CA ALA A 203 10.06 3.76 16.35
C ALA A 203 10.73 5.13 16.15
N ARG A 204 11.61 5.19 15.15
CA ARG A 204 12.29 6.41 14.70
C ARG A 204 11.48 7.16 13.64
N ILE A 205 10.75 6.42 12.80
CA ILE A 205 9.78 6.93 11.83
C ILE A 205 8.51 6.12 12.05
N TYR A 206 7.39 6.78 12.30
CA TYR A 206 6.09 6.11 12.38
C TYR A 206 4.99 7.07 11.92
N CYS A 207 4.38 6.74 10.79
CA CYS A 207 3.45 7.58 10.05
C CYS A 207 2.64 6.72 9.09
N GLY A 208 1.73 7.34 8.36
CA GLY A 208 0.98 6.67 7.30
C GLY A 208 -0.27 7.45 6.96
N TYR A 209 -1.25 6.78 6.36
CA TYR A 209 -2.54 7.39 6.11
C TYR A 209 -3.67 6.37 6.19
N LEU A 210 -4.88 6.88 6.40
CA LEU A 210 -6.13 6.14 6.26
C LEU A 210 -6.89 6.68 5.06
N ILE A 211 -7.54 5.82 4.29
CA ILE A 211 -8.56 6.25 3.33
C ILE A 211 -9.93 5.83 3.86
N TRP A 212 -10.81 6.80 3.97
CA TRP A 212 -12.21 6.64 4.31
C TRP A 212 -13.06 6.70 3.06
N ALA A 213 -13.94 5.72 2.85
CA ALA A 213 -15.09 5.87 1.98
C ALA A 213 -16.24 6.52 2.77
N VAL A 214 -16.93 7.47 2.15
CA VAL A 214 -18.08 8.16 2.73
C VAL A 214 -19.32 7.84 1.90
N SER A 215 -20.30 7.19 2.51
CA SER A 215 -21.56 6.88 1.85
C SER A 215 -22.40 8.14 1.64
N SER A 216 -23.36 8.09 0.73
CA SER A 216 -24.33 9.18 0.52
C SER A 216 -25.20 9.46 1.76
N GLN A 217 -25.22 8.56 2.74
CA GLN A 217 -25.89 8.72 4.03
C GLN A 217 -24.96 9.29 5.12
N GLY A 218 -23.71 9.62 4.78
CA GLY A 218 -22.71 10.15 5.71
C GLY A 218 -22.07 9.09 6.60
N GLU A 219 -22.16 7.80 6.23
CA GLU A 219 -21.46 6.73 6.95
C GLU A 219 -20.01 6.63 6.47
N TYR A 220 -19.08 6.41 7.39
CA TYR A 220 -17.66 6.33 7.11
C TYR A 220 -17.16 4.90 7.29
N GLY A 221 -16.34 4.42 6.36
CA GLY A 221 -15.64 3.16 6.49
C GLY A 221 -14.20 3.25 6.00
N VAL A 222 -13.25 2.75 6.79
CA VAL A 222 -11.85 2.65 6.35
C VAL A 222 -11.76 1.62 5.22
N ILE A 223 -11.25 2.05 4.06
CA ILE A 223 -11.00 1.17 2.91
C ILE A 223 -9.53 0.86 2.70
N ARG A 224 -8.63 1.65 3.31
CA ARG A 224 -7.19 1.45 3.22
C ARG A 224 -6.52 2.01 4.47
N GLU A 225 -5.57 1.28 4.98
CA GLU A 225 -4.63 1.72 6.00
C GLU A 225 -3.22 1.47 5.44
N GLU A 226 -2.39 2.50 5.50
CA GLU A 226 -0.97 2.38 5.23
C GLU A 226 -0.18 2.78 6.47
N VAL A 227 0.90 2.04 6.73
CA VAL A 227 1.79 2.24 7.86
C VAL A 227 3.22 2.24 7.34
N ASN A 228 3.92 3.34 7.55
CA ASN A 228 5.34 3.49 7.29
C ASN A 228 6.07 3.50 8.64
N LEU A 229 7.06 2.62 8.77
CA LEU A 229 7.74 2.35 10.02
C LEU A 229 9.24 2.16 9.78
N VAL A 230 10.06 2.87 10.54
CA VAL A 230 11.47 2.52 10.78
C VAL A 230 11.66 2.36 12.28
N GLU A 231 11.89 1.12 12.71
CA GLU A 231 12.13 0.76 14.10
C GLU A 231 13.48 1.31 14.58
N ASP A 232 13.62 1.62 15.87
CA ASP A 232 14.86 2.16 16.43
C ASP A 232 16.06 1.24 16.19
N ALA A 233 15.86 -0.08 16.29
CA ALA A 233 16.90 -1.07 16.04
C ALA A 233 17.43 -1.03 14.59
N VAL A 234 16.58 -0.67 13.62
CA VAL A 234 16.95 -0.47 12.23
C VAL A 234 17.61 0.90 12.06
N ALA A 235 17.02 1.95 12.63
CA ALA A 235 17.56 3.31 12.57
C ALA A 235 18.99 3.42 13.13
N HIS A 236 19.33 2.63 14.17
CA HIS A 236 20.70 2.59 14.72
C HIS A 236 21.76 2.03 13.75
N GLN A 237 21.35 1.38 12.67
CA GLN A 237 22.23 0.86 11.63
C GLN A 237 22.40 1.85 10.47
N MET A 238 21.65 2.95 10.49
CA MET A 238 21.66 4.00 9.47
C MET A 238 22.47 5.19 9.97
N ASP A 239 23.19 5.86 9.08
CA ASP A 239 23.72 7.18 9.40
C ASP A 239 22.59 8.24 9.41
N PRO A 240 22.79 9.42 10.02
CA PRO A 240 21.75 10.45 10.11
C PRO A 240 21.25 10.95 8.75
N ALA A 241 22.08 10.96 7.71
CA ALA A 241 21.69 11.44 6.38
C ALA A 241 20.81 10.41 5.67
N GLN A 242 21.14 9.13 5.78
CA GLN A 242 20.32 8.03 5.28
C GLN A 242 18.95 8.02 5.96
N LEU A 243 18.92 8.13 7.29
CA LEU A 243 17.68 8.16 8.05
C LEU A 243 16.79 9.34 7.66
N GLN A 244 17.37 10.54 7.46
CA GLN A 244 16.63 11.70 6.97
C GLN A 244 16.09 11.48 5.55
N ALA A 245 16.92 10.96 4.64
CA ALA A 245 16.49 10.68 3.27
C ALA A 245 15.34 9.67 3.22
N THR A 246 15.37 8.63 4.07
CA THR A 246 14.26 7.68 4.22
C THR A 246 13.00 8.35 4.75
N ALA A 247 13.11 9.25 5.73
CA ALA A 247 11.97 10.01 6.23
C ALA A 247 11.34 10.89 5.13
N ASP A 248 12.18 11.58 4.36
CA ASP A 248 11.74 12.42 3.24
C ASP A 248 11.05 11.58 2.15
N GLN A 249 11.61 10.41 1.82
CA GLN A 249 11.03 9.49 0.83
C GLN A 249 9.65 8.98 1.28
N LEU A 250 9.51 8.64 2.57
CA LEU A 250 8.24 8.18 3.14
C LEU A 250 7.23 9.33 3.37
N GLY A 251 7.67 10.60 3.20
CA GLY A 251 6.84 11.77 3.50
C GLY A 251 6.58 11.98 4.99
N CYS A 252 7.51 11.54 5.84
CA CYS A 252 7.33 11.46 7.29
C CYS A 252 8.34 12.30 8.07
N ALA A 253 7.96 12.70 9.29
CA ALA A 253 8.88 13.32 10.23
C ALA A 253 9.69 12.28 11.02
N LEU A 254 10.95 12.61 11.31
CA LEU A 254 11.74 11.88 12.31
C LEU A 254 11.20 12.14 13.71
N GLN A 255 11.07 11.09 14.50
CA GLN A 255 10.70 11.20 15.91
C GLN A 255 11.90 11.64 16.77
N PRO A 256 11.70 12.19 17.98
CA PRO A 256 12.77 12.36 18.96
C PRO A 256 13.38 11.01 19.33
N GLY A 257 14.69 10.95 19.57
CA GLY A 257 15.35 9.69 19.93
C GLY A 257 15.04 9.33 21.38
N PRO A 258 15.26 8.08 21.81
CA PRO A 258 15.29 7.79 23.24
C PRO A 258 16.28 8.75 23.89
N ALA A 259 15.84 9.42 24.97
CA ALA A 259 16.73 10.24 25.77
C ALA A 259 17.88 9.36 26.26
N SER A 260 19.10 9.71 25.87
CA SER A 260 20.33 8.99 26.24
C SER A 260 20.63 9.09 27.73
#